data_AF-A0A7X8WD40-F1
#
_entry.id   AF-A0A7X8WD40-F1
#
_cell.length_a   1.000
_cell.length_b   1.000
_cell.length_c   1.000
_cell.angle_alpha   90.00
_cell.angle_beta   90.00
_cell.angle_gamma   90.00
#
_symmetry.space_group_name_H-M   'P 1'
#
loop_
_entity.id
_entity.type
_entity.pdbx_description
1 polymer ?
#
loop_
_entity_poly.entity_id
_entity_poly.type
_entity_poly.pdbx_seq_one_letter_code
_entity_poly.pdbx_strand_id
1 'polypeptide(L)'
;CEQLHLFEDGTSEIYILGNNIRKNEKIQLLAPKNVWQGTRLIKGGKHGWALLGTTMHPGYEDSGFEVGNKEDLIKKYPSRRKIIDELTGPIKFDC
;
A
#
# COMPACT_ATOMS: atom_id res chain seq x y z
N CYS A 1 0.90 8.82 -6.71
CA CYS A 1 -0.07 7.80 -6.25
C CYS A 1 -0.20 7.92 -4.73
N GLU A 2 -1.02 7.10 -4.08
CA GLU A 2 -1.05 7.00 -2.63
C GLU A 2 -0.87 5.54 -2.18
N GLN A 3 -0.19 5.35 -1.06
CA GLN A 3 0.09 4.05 -0.46
C GLN A 3 -0.42 4.02 0.97
N LEU A 4 -1.28 3.05 1.27
CA LEU A 4 -1.78 2.74 2.61
C LEU A 4 -0.77 1.86 3.33
N HIS A 5 -0.42 2.20 4.57
CA HIS A 5 0.29 1.34 5.52
C HIS A 5 -0.63 1.00 6.70
N LEU A 6 -0.72 -0.28 7.06
CA LEU A 6 -1.46 -0.74 8.24
C LEU A 6 -0.49 -1.43 9.21
N PHE A 7 -0.37 -0.86 10.41
CA PHE A 7 0.61 -1.25 11.41
C PHE A 7 0.05 -2.26 12.40
N GLU A 8 0.92 -3.12 12.93
CA GLU A 8 0.51 -4.23 13.80
C GLU A 8 -0.26 -3.77 15.06
N ASP A 9 0.00 -2.56 15.55
CA ASP A 9 -0.68 -1.94 16.71
C ASP A 9 -2.11 -1.46 16.42
N GLY A 10 -2.61 -1.62 15.19
CA GLY A 10 -3.93 -1.18 14.76
C GLY A 10 -3.96 0.24 14.17
N THR A 11 -2.84 0.96 14.19
CA THR A 11 -2.73 2.27 13.54
C THR A 11 -2.54 2.14 12.02
N SER A 12 -2.73 3.25 11.31
CA SER A 12 -2.61 3.27 9.85
C SER A 12 -2.31 4.66 9.31
N GLU A 13 -1.56 4.71 8.22
CA GLU A 13 -1.13 5.95 7.57
C GLU A 13 -1.35 5.88 6.05
N ILE A 14 -1.63 7.02 5.41
CA ILE A 14 -1.69 7.12 3.94
C ILE A 14 -0.62 8.10 3.48
N TYR A 15 0.31 7.60 2.68
CA TYR A 15 1.39 8.40 2.11
C TYR A 15 1.09 8.77 0.66
N ILE A 16 1.29 10.03 0.31
CA ILE A 16 1.30 10.46 -1.10
C ILE A 16 2.71 10.27 -1.65
N LEU A 17 2.83 9.40 -2.65
CA LEU A 17 4.06 9.20 -3.42
C LEU A 17 4.06 10.19 -4.60
N GLY A 18 4.99 11.15 -4.54
CA GLY A 18 5.06 12.28 -5.47
C GLY A 18 6.28 13.17 -5.21
N ASN A 19 6.47 14.17 -6.06
CA ASN A 19 7.66 15.04 -6.05
C ASN A 19 7.44 16.41 -5.41
N ASN A 20 6.24 16.70 -4.89
CA ASN A 20 5.97 17.97 -4.21
C ASN A 20 6.31 17.91 -2.72
N ILE A 21 7.61 17.96 -2.42
CA ILE A 21 8.15 17.90 -1.04
C ILE A 21 7.52 18.97 -0.13
N ARG A 22 7.24 20.17 -0.67
CA ARG A 22 6.60 21.26 0.10
C ARG A 22 5.18 20.93 0.56
N LYS A 23 4.53 19.93 -0.05
CA LYS A 23 3.23 19.38 0.37
C LYS A 23 3.35 18.07 1.14
N ASN A 24 4.54 17.75 1.67
CA ASN A 24 4.84 16.52 2.42
C ASN A 24 4.68 15.23 1.59
N GLU A 25 4.68 15.33 0.25
CA GLU A 25 4.76 14.14 -0.61
C GLU A 25 6.12 13.46 -0.45
N LYS A 26 6.12 12.13 -0.58
CA LYS A 26 7.30 11.29 -0.44
C LYS A 26 7.81 10.90 -1.82
N ILE A 27 9.04 11.31 -2.16
CA ILE A 27 9.73 10.87 -3.38
C ILE A 27 10.15 9.40 -3.23
N GLN A 28 10.57 9.02 -2.02
CA GLN A 28 10.91 7.65 -1.63
C GLN A 28 10.19 7.35 -0.32
N LEU A 29 9.73 6.11 -0.17
CA LEU A 29 9.01 5.65 1.01
C LEU A 29 9.47 4.24 1.36
N LEU A 30 9.76 4.03 2.65
CA LEU A 30 10.05 2.72 3.20
C LEU A 30 8.73 2.10 3.70
N ALA A 31 8.38 0.93 3.19
CA ALA A 31 7.40 0.06 3.83
C ALA A 31 8.14 -0.78 4.88
N PRO A 32 7.86 -0.61 6.19
CA PRO A 32 8.55 -1.39 7.22
C PRO A 32 8.20 -2.88 7.12
N LYS A 33 9.07 -3.73 7.67
CA LYS A 33 8.77 -5.15 7.87
C LYS A 33 7.48 -5.31 8.69
N ASN A 34 6.68 -6.34 8.37
CA ASN A 34 5.42 -6.69 9.04
C ASN A 34 4.33 -5.59 8.97
N VAL A 35 4.42 -4.68 8.00
CA VAL A 35 3.37 -3.69 7.71
C VAL A 35 2.65 -4.09 6.44
N TRP A 36 1.32 -4.17 6.50
CA TRP A 36 0.52 -4.34 5.29
C TRP A 36 0.60 -3.07 4.46
N GLN A 37 0.83 -3.22 3.16
CA GLN A 37 0.90 -2.10 2.24
C GLN A 37 0.08 -2.34 0.97
N GLY A 38 -0.58 -1.30 0.49
CA GLY A 38 -1.32 -1.33 -0.77
C GLY A 38 -1.33 0.03 -1.44
N THR A 39 -1.11 0.05 -2.75
CA THR A 39 -0.94 1.29 -3.54
C THR A 39 -2.04 1.44 -4.57
N ARG A 40 -2.58 2.65 -4.71
CA ARG A 40 -3.50 3.00 -5.82
C ARG A 40 -3.16 4.36 -6.40
N LEU A 41 -3.66 4.61 -7.61
CA LEU A 41 -3.64 5.96 -8.18
C LEU A 41 -4.58 6.88 -7.41
N ILE A 42 -4.18 8.13 -7.24
CA ILE A 42 -5.06 9.17 -6.71
C ILE A 42 -6.08 9.49 -7.80
N LYS A 43 -7.37 9.43 -7.46
CA LYS A 43 -8.46 9.74 -8.40
C LYS A 43 -8.28 11.16 -8.95
N GLY A 44 -8.35 11.29 -10.28
CA GLY A 44 -8.14 12.59 -10.96
C GLY A 44 -6.66 13.02 -11.04
N GLY A 45 -5.71 12.13 -10.74
CA GLY A 45 -4.29 12.40 -10.95
C GLY A 45 -3.98 12.76 -12.40
N LYS A 46 -3.19 13.82 -12.61
CA LYS A 46 -2.91 14.47 -13.90
C LYS A 46 -2.62 13.51 -15.07
N HIS A 47 -1.92 12.42 -14.79
CA HIS A 47 -1.42 11.52 -15.82
C HIS A 47 -2.18 10.19 -15.92
N GLY A 48 -3.01 9.84 -14.91
CA GLY A 48 -3.71 8.56 -14.90
C GLY A 48 -2.81 7.31 -14.75
N TRP A 49 -1.52 7.48 -14.44
CA TRP A 49 -0.58 6.38 -14.16
C TRP A 49 0.51 6.82 -13.17
N ALA A 50 1.26 5.84 -12.64
CA ALA A 50 2.45 6.04 -11.83
C ALA A 50 3.46 4.91 -12.11
N LEU A 51 4.74 5.25 -12.24
CA LEU A 51 5.84 4.29 -12.35
C LEU A 51 6.64 4.32 -11.06
N LEU A 52 6.84 3.15 -10.45
CA LEU A 52 7.52 3.00 -9.16
C LEU A 52 8.66 1.99 -9.31
N GLY A 53 9.82 2.33 -8.77
CA GLY A 53 10.87 1.35 -8.47
C GLY A 53 10.67 0.82 -7.06
N THR A 54 10.79 -0.49 -6.87
CA THR A 54 10.81 -1.10 -5.54
C THR A 54 12.09 -1.89 -5.35
N THR A 55 12.63 -1.84 -4.15
CA THR A 55 13.81 -2.60 -3.75
C THR A 55 13.57 -3.05 -2.33
N MET A 56 13.95 -4.29 -2.03
CA MET A 56 13.78 -4.88 -0.70
C MET A 56 15.06 -5.59 -0.26
N HIS A 57 15.22 -5.70 1.04
CA HIS A 57 16.28 -6.45 1.67
C HIS A 57 15.73 -7.20 2.90
N PRO A 58 15.97 -8.52 3.05
CA PRO A 58 16.58 -9.45 2.09
C PRO A 58 15.87 -9.51 0.73
N GLY A 59 16.45 -10.22 -0.23
CA GLY A 59 15.84 -10.41 -1.55
C GLY A 59 14.45 -11.02 -1.46
N TYR A 60 13.62 -10.80 -2.47
CA TYR A 60 12.28 -11.38 -2.53
C TYR A 60 12.34 -12.92 -2.53
N GLU A 61 11.50 -13.53 -1.68
CA GLU A 61 11.23 -14.96 -1.66
C GLU A 61 9.72 -15.15 -1.45
N ASP A 62 9.12 -16.13 -2.12
CA ASP A 62 7.68 -16.43 -1.99
C ASP A 62 7.29 -16.78 -0.54
N SER A 63 8.22 -17.36 0.22
CA SER A 63 8.07 -17.66 1.65
C SER A 63 7.87 -16.41 2.52
N GLY A 64 8.32 -15.24 2.03
CA GLY A 64 8.19 -13.94 2.68
C GLY A 64 7.07 -13.07 2.13
N PHE A 65 6.27 -13.59 1.18
CA PHE A 65 5.14 -12.88 0.59
C PHE A 65 3.81 -13.38 1.16
N GLU A 66 2.93 -12.45 1.50
CA GLU A 66 1.59 -12.75 2.00
C GLU A 66 0.56 -11.84 1.33
N VAL A 67 -0.57 -12.41 0.91
CA VAL A 67 -1.71 -11.63 0.41
C VAL A 67 -2.67 -11.35 1.57
N GLY A 68 -2.98 -10.08 1.79
CA GLY A 68 -3.86 -9.66 2.87
C GLY A 68 -5.28 -10.20 2.71
N ASN A 69 -5.78 -10.88 3.74
CA ASN A 69 -7.20 -11.24 3.83
C ASN A 69 -8.05 -9.99 4.12
N LYS A 70 -9.00 -9.69 3.23
CA LYS A 70 -9.82 -8.48 3.30
C LYS A 70 -10.61 -8.39 4.60
N GLU A 71 -11.29 -9.46 4.98
CA GLU A 71 -12.17 -9.51 6.15
C GLU A 71 -11.38 -9.30 7.44
N ASP A 72 -10.22 -9.94 7.57
CA ASP A 72 -9.32 -9.80 8.72
C ASP A 72 -8.75 -8.38 8.82
N LEU A 73 -8.33 -7.80 7.68
CA LEU A 73 -7.86 -6.42 7.64
C LEU A 73 -8.95 -5.43 8.02
N ILE A 74 -10.18 -5.58 7.52
CA ILE A 74 -11.30 -4.69 7.90
C ILE A 74 -11.62 -4.82 9.39
N LYS A 75 -11.57 -6.04 9.93
CA LYS A 75 -11.80 -6.29 11.36
C LYS A 75 -10.75 -5.59 12.23
N LYS A 76 -9.48 -5.62 11.82
CA LYS A 76 -8.37 -4.99 12.56
C LYS A 76 -8.30 -3.46 12.34
N TYR A 77 -8.67 -2.97 11.16
CA TYR A 77 -8.58 -1.56 10.75
C TYR A 77 -9.93 -1.01 10.26
N PRO A 78 -10.97 -0.97 11.11
CA PRO A 78 -12.33 -0.63 10.67
C PRO A 78 -12.45 0.79 10.09
N SER A 79 -11.64 1.74 10.57
CA SER A 79 -11.59 3.12 10.05
C SER A 79 -11.05 3.22 8.61
N ARG A 80 -10.37 2.18 8.11
CA ARG A 80 -9.80 2.11 6.76
C ARG A 80 -10.57 1.20 5.82
N ARG A 81 -11.76 0.71 6.21
CA ARG A 81 -12.60 -0.20 5.41
C ARG A 81 -12.69 0.20 3.94
N LYS A 82 -13.04 1.47 3.64
CA LYS A 82 -13.22 1.95 2.27
C LYS A 82 -11.98 1.77 1.39
N ILE A 83 -10.80 2.13 1.88
CA ILE A 83 -9.56 2.00 1.09
C ILE A 83 -9.11 0.54 1.00
N ILE A 84 -9.37 -0.27 2.04
CA ILE A 84 -9.14 -1.73 1.99
C ILE A 84 -10.04 -2.37 0.93
N ASP A 85 -11.33 -1.99 0.87
CA ASP A 85 -12.27 -2.45 -0.15
C ASP A 85 -11.79 -2.13 -1.57
N GLU A 86 -11.15 -0.97 -1.77
CA GLU A 86 -10.63 -0.53 -3.07
C GLU A 86 -9.27 -1.16 -3.43
N LEU A 87 -8.50 -1.64 -2.45
CA LEU A 87 -7.18 -2.24 -2.63
C LEU A 87 -7.19 -3.78 -2.64
N THR A 88 -8.33 -4.39 -2.30
CA THR A 88 -8.49 -5.84 -2.22
C THR A 88 -9.48 -6.33 -3.26
N GLY A 89 -9.25 -7.52 -3.79
CA GLY A 89 -10.11 -8.15 -4.79
C GLY A 89 -9.75 -9.62 -4.96
N PRO A 90 -10.40 -10.32 -5.91
CA PRO A 90 -10.05 -11.70 -6.24
C PRO A 90 -8.58 -11.77 -6.63
N ILE A 91 -7.85 -12.68 -5.97
CA ILE A 91 -6.44 -12.91 -6.26
C ILE A 91 -6.33 -13.58 -7.63
N LYS A 92 -5.55 -12.99 -8.53
CA LYS A 92 -5.23 -13.58 -9.83
C LYS A 92 -3.72 -13.69 -9.94
N PHE A 93 -3.23 -14.91 -9.88
CA PHE A 93 -1.87 -15.24 -10.29
C PHE A 93 -2.00 -15.83 -11.70
N ASP A 94 -2.11 -14.96 -12.70
CA ASP A 94 -2.00 -15.39 -14.09
C ASP A 94 -0.52 -15.70 -14.33
N CYS A 95 -0.18 -16.99 -14.41
CA CYS A 95 1.12 -17.48 -14.86
C CYS A 95 1.20 -17.44 -16.39
#